data_AF-A0A523KIL9-F1
#
_entry.id   AF-A0A523KIL9-F1
#
_cell.length_a   1.000
_cell.length_b   1.000
_cell.length_c   1.000
_cell.angle_alpha   90.00
_cell.angle_beta   90.00
_cell.angle_gamma   90.00
#
_symmetry.space_group_name_H-M   'P 1'
#
loop_
_entity.id
_entity.type
_entity.pdbx_description
1 polymer ?
#
loop_
_entity_poly.entity_id
_entity_poly.type
_entity_poly.pdbx_seq_one_letter_code
_entity_poly.pdbx_strand_id
1 'polypeptide(L)'
;MSADEAIRERIDALIASDRTVLFMKGTREQPQCGFSATTVGILDSLLADYVTVNVLEDPAIRDGIKAYSDWPTIPQLYIDKEFTGGCDVVKQLFNTGALHEALGVEAPDRTPPEIEISDAAAEVMRNALQGQPGASVHLSIDGRWQHNFALGPAEGHEIKSESNGVVILLDVGSAQKARGLKVDMVETLQGTGFEIKNPNAPGANAQT
;
A
#
# COMPACT_ATOMS: atom_id res chain seq x y z
N MET A 1 42.06 -6.43 -3.99
CA MET A 1 40.61 -6.23 -3.90
C MET A 1 39.97 -7.05 -5.01
N SER A 2 39.06 -7.95 -4.68
CA SER A 2 38.29 -8.69 -5.69
C SER A 2 37.22 -7.79 -6.31
N ALA A 3 36.67 -8.17 -7.45
CA ALA A 3 35.56 -7.43 -8.07
C ALA A 3 34.33 -7.37 -7.12
N ASP A 4 34.08 -8.45 -6.38
CA ASP A 4 32.96 -8.53 -5.44
C ASP A 4 33.14 -7.60 -4.23
N GLU A 5 34.37 -7.50 -3.70
CA GLU A 5 34.72 -6.61 -2.60
C GLU A 5 34.53 -5.14 -3.01
N ALA A 6 34.96 -4.78 -4.22
CA ALA A 6 34.75 -3.42 -4.75
C ALA A 6 33.27 -3.09 -4.98
N ILE A 7 32.43 -4.05 -5.41
CA ILE A 7 30.98 -3.85 -5.55
C ILE A 7 30.33 -3.65 -4.17
N ARG A 8 30.75 -4.44 -3.18
CA ARG A 8 30.25 -4.32 -1.81
C ARG A 8 30.54 -2.94 -1.23
N GLU A 9 31.78 -2.46 -1.34
CA GLU A 9 32.16 -1.11 -0.86
C GLU A 9 31.35 0.00 -1.56
N ARG A 10 31.08 -0.14 -2.86
CA ARG A 10 30.21 0.81 -3.59
C ARG A 10 28.78 0.80 -3.04
N ILE A 11 28.23 -0.38 -2.75
CA ILE A 11 26.90 -0.52 -2.16
C ILE A 11 26.87 0.09 -0.75
N ASP A 12 27.88 -0.18 0.07
CA ASP A 12 28.02 0.39 1.41
C ASP A 12 28.04 1.93 1.35
N ALA A 13 28.79 2.50 0.40
CA ALA A 13 28.84 3.94 0.19
C ALA A 13 27.49 4.52 -0.25
N LEU A 14 26.76 3.84 -1.13
CA LEU A 14 25.42 4.25 -1.57
C LEU A 14 24.42 4.20 -0.40
N ILE A 15 24.41 3.13 0.39
CA ILE A 15 23.55 2.98 1.57
C ILE A 15 23.90 4.03 2.63
N ALA A 16 25.18 4.40 2.76
CA ALA A 16 25.62 5.42 3.72
C ALA A 16 25.42 6.87 3.23
N SER A 17 24.99 7.08 1.98
CA SER A 17 24.85 8.42 1.39
C SER A 17 23.69 9.23 1.96
N ASP A 18 22.67 8.56 2.49
CA ASP A 18 21.52 9.17 3.15
C ASP A 18 20.94 8.23 4.20
N ARG A 19 20.09 8.77 5.08
CA ARG A 19 19.34 7.96 6.05
C ARG A 19 18.38 6.98 5.37
N THR A 20 17.75 7.39 4.28
CA THR A 20 16.77 6.57 3.55
C THR A 20 17.21 6.42 2.10
N VAL A 21 17.53 5.18 1.72
CA VAL A 21 18.05 4.85 0.38
C VAL A 21 17.18 3.77 -0.25
N LEU A 22 16.65 4.05 -1.45
CA LEU A 22 15.83 3.13 -2.21
C LEU A 22 16.55 2.68 -3.48
N PHE A 23 16.92 1.41 -3.56
CA PHE A 23 17.34 0.78 -4.81
C PHE A 23 16.10 0.41 -5.63
N MET A 24 15.97 0.96 -6.83
CA MET A 24 14.75 0.82 -7.64
C MET A 24 15.04 0.72 -9.14
N LYS A 25 14.02 0.33 -9.92
CA LYS A 25 14.07 0.31 -11.38
C LYS A 25 13.52 1.63 -11.91
N GLY A 26 14.36 2.44 -12.54
CA GLY A 26 14.03 3.81 -12.94
C GLY A 26 14.42 4.84 -11.87
N THR A 27 13.87 6.05 -11.97
CA THR A 27 14.08 7.14 -11.01
C THR A 27 12.81 7.44 -10.22
N ARG A 28 12.90 8.24 -9.15
CA ARG A 28 11.74 8.71 -8.36
C ARG A 28 10.67 9.34 -9.25
N GLU A 29 11.08 10.18 -10.21
CA GLU A 29 10.19 10.88 -11.15
C GLU A 29 9.68 9.98 -12.27
N GLN A 30 10.48 8.98 -12.66
CA GLN A 30 10.16 8.05 -13.75
C GLN A 30 10.41 6.58 -13.34
N PRO A 31 9.57 6.01 -12.45
CA PRO A 31 9.68 4.59 -12.11
C PRO A 31 9.39 3.70 -13.32
N GLN A 32 10.23 2.71 -13.57
CA GLN A 32 10.11 1.78 -14.71
C GLN A 32 9.58 0.40 -14.31
N CYS A 33 9.04 0.27 -13.10
CA CYS A 33 8.45 -0.96 -12.59
C CYS A 33 7.34 -0.62 -11.59
N GLY A 34 6.20 -1.31 -11.67
CA GLY A 34 5.05 -1.06 -10.78
C GLY A 34 5.41 -1.14 -9.29
N PHE A 35 6.21 -2.13 -8.88
CA PHE A 35 6.67 -2.25 -7.49
C PHE A 35 7.55 -1.07 -7.04
N SER A 36 8.41 -0.57 -7.94
CA SER A 36 9.20 0.63 -7.69
C SER A 36 8.31 1.87 -7.59
N ALA A 37 7.33 2.02 -8.48
CA ALA A 37 6.35 3.12 -8.44
C ALA A 37 5.54 3.12 -7.13
N THR A 38 5.09 1.94 -6.68
CA THR A 38 4.37 1.79 -5.41
C THR A 38 5.24 2.18 -4.21
N THR A 39 6.50 1.72 -4.17
CA THR A 39 7.40 2.04 -3.05
C THR A 39 7.74 3.54 -3.01
N VAL A 40 7.96 4.16 -4.17
CA VAL A 40 8.12 5.62 -4.29
C VAL A 40 6.89 6.35 -3.78
N GLY A 41 5.68 5.98 -4.24
CA GLY A 41 4.44 6.64 -3.81
C GLY A 41 4.21 6.58 -2.29
N ILE A 42 4.61 5.47 -1.65
CA ILE A 42 4.58 5.35 -0.18
C ILE A 42 5.57 6.32 0.45
N LEU A 43 6.84 6.30 0.03
CA LEU A 43 7.87 7.16 0.62
C LEU A 43 7.57 8.65 0.38
N ASP A 44 7.10 9.03 -0.80
CA ASP A 44 6.68 10.40 -1.14
C ASP A 44 5.53 10.89 -0.26
N SER A 45 4.67 10.00 0.23
CA SER A 45 3.59 10.37 1.15
C SER A 45 4.07 10.64 2.57
N LEU A 46 5.29 10.18 2.93
CA LEU A 46 5.85 10.27 4.28
C LEU A 46 7.04 11.22 4.39
N LEU A 47 7.81 11.37 3.31
CA LEU A 47 9.09 12.06 3.31
C LEU A 47 9.12 13.12 2.22
N ALA A 48 9.68 14.29 2.55
CA ALA A 48 9.98 15.31 1.55
C ALA A 48 11.15 14.87 0.65
N ASP A 49 12.19 14.24 1.22
CA ASP A 49 13.41 13.88 0.53
C ASP A 49 13.98 12.53 1.01
N TYR A 50 14.65 11.83 0.09
CA TYR A 50 15.37 10.57 0.28
C TYR A 50 16.14 10.23 -1.01
N VAL A 51 17.16 9.37 -0.91
CA VAL A 51 17.98 8.99 -2.08
C VAL A 51 17.42 7.77 -2.80
N THR A 52 17.40 7.83 -4.13
CA THR A 52 17.11 6.66 -4.98
C THR A 52 18.32 6.25 -5.81
N VAL A 53 18.54 4.94 -5.97
CA VAL A 53 19.56 4.37 -6.84
C VAL A 53 18.88 3.62 -7.98
N ASN A 54 19.08 4.09 -9.22
CA ASN A 54 18.55 3.43 -10.41
C ASN A 54 19.42 2.22 -10.79
N VAL A 55 18.98 1.01 -10.43
CA VAL A 55 19.75 -0.21 -10.72
C VAL A 55 19.76 -0.59 -12.20
N LEU A 56 18.99 0.08 -13.06
CA LEU A 56 19.01 -0.19 -14.50
C LEU A 56 20.23 0.41 -15.20
N GLU A 57 20.88 1.41 -14.59
CA GLU A 57 22.07 2.07 -15.13
C GLU A 57 23.36 1.30 -14.83
N ASP A 58 23.36 0.47 -13.79
CA ASP A 58 24.52 -0.34 -13.39
C ASP A 58 24.10 -1.79 -13.08
N PRO A 59 24.31 -2.73 -14.03
CA PRO A 59 24.03 -4.14 -13.83
C PRO A 59 24.78 -4.77 -12.64
N ALA A 60 25.99 -4.29 -12.33
CA ALA A 60 26.77 -4.82 -11.24
C ALA A 60 26.20 -4.40 -9.88
N ILE A 61 25.68 -3.18 -9.77
CA ILE A 61 24.89 -2.76 -8.59
C ILE A 61 23.58 -3.54 -8.51
N ARG A 62 22.90 -3.76 -9.64
CA ARG A 62 21.63 -4.50 -9.68
C ARG A 62 21.72 -5.91 -9.13
N ASP A 63 22.77 -6.64 -9.50
CA ASP A 63 22.97 -8.01 -9.03
C ASP A 63 23.70 -8.03 -7.68
N GLY A 64 24.63 -7.10 -7.47
CA GLY A 64 25.33 -6.91 -6.21
C GLY A 64 24.40 -6.62 -5.03
N ILE A 65 23.41 -5.75 -5.19
CA ILE A 65 22.50 -5.39 -4.08
C ILE A 65 21.62 -6.57 -3.65
N LYS A 66 21.24 -7.46 -4.58
CA LYS A 66 20.48 -8.67 -4.25
C LYS A 66 21.33 -9.64 -3.42
N ALA A 67 22.59 -9.82 -3.80
CA ALA A 67 23.53 -10.65 -3.06
C ALA A 67 23.91 -10.02 -1.71
N TYR A 68 24.02 -8.69 -1.65
CA TYR A 68 24.36 -7.94 -0.45
C TYR A 68 23.32 -8.15 0.67
N SER A 69 22.03 -8.10 0.31
CA SER A 69 20.91 -8.21 1.25
C SER A 69 20.37 -9.62 1.43
N ASP A 70 20.88 -10.60 0.68
CA ASP A 70 20.27 -11.92 0.49
C ASP A 70 18.77 -11.81 0.11
N TRP A 71 18.45 -10.89 -0.82
CA TRP A 71 17.07 -10.61 -1.26
C TRP A 71 16.95 -10.58 -2.78
N PRO A 72 16.09 -11.42 -3.40
CA PRO A 72 16.14 -11.65 -4.84
C PRO A 72 15.49 -10.55 -5.69
N THR A 73 14.69 -9.66 -5.10
CA THR A 73 13.86 -8.69 -5.85
C THR A 73 14.25 -7.23 -5.63
N ILE A 74 13.74 -6.38 -6.51
CA ILE A 74 13.87 -4.92 -6.51
C ILE A 74 12.45 -4.37 -6.66
N PRO A 75 12.05 -3.32 -5.92
CA PRO A 75 12.88 -2.42 -5.12
C PRO A 75 13.38 -3.00 -3.78
N GLN A 76 14.41 -2.38 -3.21
CA GLN A 76 14.91 -2.63 -1.86
C GLN A 76 15.10 -1.29 -1.11
N LEU A 77 14.47 -1.17 0.06
CA LEU A 77 14.56 -0.01 0.93
C LEU A 77 15.58 -0.26 2.05
N TYR A 78 16.40 0.75 2.32
CA TYR A 78 17.29 0.83 3.47
C TYR A 78 16.95 2.07 4.30
N ILE A 79 16.88 1.90 5.61
CA ILE A 79 16.70 2.98 6.59
C ILE A 79 17.80 2.82 7.63
N ASP A 80 18.50 3.92 7.94
CA ASP A 80 19.58 3.92 8.93
C ASP A 80 20.65 2.84 8.65
N LYS A 81 20.93 2.61 7.35
CA LYS A 81 21.85 1.62 6.79
C LYS A 81 21.43 0.15 6.96
N GLU A 82 20.24 -0.11 7.48
CA GLU A 82 19.70 -1.45 7.65
C GLU A 82 18.71 -1.77 6.52
N PHE A 83 18.75 -3.01 6.04
CA PHE A 83 17.80 -3.48 5.03
C PHE A 83 16.39 -3.58 5.64
N THR A 84 15.47 -2.76 5.13
CA THR A 84 14.08 -2.72 5.61
C THR A 84 13.20 -3.73 4.87
N GLY A 85 13.40 -3.92 3.57
CA GLY A 85 12.62 -4.88 2.78
C GLY A 85 12.38 -4.47 1.32
N GLY A 86 11.69 -5.36 0.60
CA GLY A 86 11.16 -5.08 -0.74
C GLY A 86 9.76 -4.44 -0.71
N CYS A 87 9.19 -4.19 -1.89
CA CYS A 87 7.90 -3.48 -2.04
C CYS A 87 6.76 -4.04 -1.15
N ASP A 88 6.59 -5.36 -1.06
CA ASP A 88 5.50 -5.95 -0.28
C ASP A 88 5.69 -5.77 1.22
N VAL A 89 6.93 -5.90 1.70
CA VAL A 89 7.28 -5.63 3.10
C VAL A 89 7.06 -4.16 3.41
N VAL A 90 7.49 -3.24 2.53
CA VAL A 90 7.28 -1.79 2.71
C VAL A 90 5.80 -1.45 2.78
N LYS A 91 4.95 -2.03 1.91
CA LYS A 91 3.48 -1.86 1.98
C LYS A 91 2.91 -2.34 3.31
N GLN A 92 3.33 -3.52 3.78
CA GLN A 92 2.88 -4.06 5.06
C GLN A 92 3.28 -3.14 6.22
N LEU A 93 4.55 -2.72 6.28
CA LEU A 93 5.07 -1.82 7.32
C LEU A 93 4.39 -0.44 7.29
N PHE A 94 4.09 0.06 6.08
CA PHE A 94 3.33 1.29 5.91
C PHE A 94 1.95 1.15 6.54
N ASN A 95 1.23 0.10 6.18
CA ASN A 95 -0.12 -0.11 6.67
C ASN A 95 -0.11 -0.32 8.20
N THR A 96 0.79 -1.13 8.77
CA THR A 96 0.86 -1.33 10.24
C THR A 96 1.27 -0.09 11.04
N GLY A 97 1.87 0.92 10.39
CA GLY A 97 2.47 2.07 11.05
C GLY A 97 3.95 1.88 11.41
N ALA A 98 4.48 0.66 11.31
CA ALA A 98 5.89 0.38 11.64
C ALA A 98 6.88 1.13 10.74
N LEU A 99 6.52 1.39 9.48
CA LEU A 99 7.35 2.22 8.59
C LEU A 99 7.42 3.68 9.08
N HIS A 100 6.34 4.20 9.65
CA HIS A 100 6.30 5.58 10.15
C HIS A 100 7.24 5.73 11.35
N GLU A 101 7.20 4.76 12.27
CA GLU A 101 8.13 4.67 13.40
C GLU A 101 9.59 4.58 12.92
N ALA A 102 9.88 3.68 11.98
CA ALA A 102 11.23 3.53 11.42
C ALA A 102 11.76 4.83 10.76
N LEU A 103 10.88 5.58 10.08
CA LEU A 103 11.21 6.85 9.47
C LEU A 103 11.23 8.03 10.46
N GLY A 104 10.74 7.84 11.68
CA GLY A 104 10.61 8.90 12.69
C GLY A 104 9.54 9.94 12.33
N VAL A 105 8.49 9.51 11.63
CA VAL A 105 7.32 10.35 11.29
C VAL A 105 6.10 9.92 12.12
N GLU A 106 5.09 10.79 12.16
CA GLU A 106 3.87 10.52 12.94
C GLU A 106 3.19 9.23 12.45
N ALA A 107 2.85 8.34 13.38
CA ALA A 107 2.12 7.12 13.06
C ALA A 107 0.73 7.46 12.51
N PRO A 108 0.22 6.69 11.54
CA PRO A 108 -1.05 7.00 10.92
C PRO A 108 -2.19 6.66 11.88
N ASP A 109 -3.31 7.37 11.75
CA ASP A 109 -4.53 6.96 12.46
C ASP A 109 -5.02 5.61 11.89
N ARG A 110 -5.16 4.63 12.78
CA ARG A 110 -5.65 3.28 12.46
C ARG A 110 -7.01 2.97 13.08
N THR A 111 -7.71 4.00 13.56
CA THR A 111 -9.08 3.87 14.07
C THR A 111 -9.99 3.34 12.96
N PRO A 112 -10.75 2.26 13.22
CA PRO A 112 -11.75 1.77 12.26
C PRO A 112 -12.71 2.88 11.83
N PRO A 113 -12.92 3.08 10.51
CA PRO A 113 -13.90 4.03 10.04
C PRO A 113 -15.31 3.53 10.34
N GLU A 114 -16.24 4.44 10.63
CA GLU A 114 -17.66 4.11 10.60
C GLU A 114 -18.10 3.96 9.14
N ILE A 115 -18.63 2.79 8.80
CA ILE A 115 -19.18 2.46 7.48
C ILE A 115 -20.62 1.98 7.70
N GLU A 116 -21.55 2.46 6.89
CA GLU A 116 -22.94 2.02 6.90
C GLU A 116 -23.20 1.13 5.68
N ILE A 117 -23.64 -0.10 5.91
CA ILE A 117 -23.97 -1.07 4.85
C ILE A 117 -25.45 -1.41 4.99
N SER A 118 -26.23 -1.14 3.94
CA SER A 118 -27.66 -1.48 3.91
C SER A 118 -27.87 -2.99 3.97
N ASP A 119 -29.07 -3.42 4.37
CA ASP A 119 -29.42 -4.85 4.43
C ASP A 119 -29.21 -5.57 3.09
N ALA A 120 -29.61 -4.91 1.99
CA ALA A 120 -29.45 -5.44 0.65
C ALA A 120 -27.97 -5.59 0.27
N ALA A 121 -27.13 -4.59 0.57
CA ALA A 121 -25.69 -4.67 0.33
C ALA A 121 -25.02 -5.75 1.19
N ALA A 122 -25.40 -5.84 2.46
CA ALA A 122 -24.86 -6.82 3.40
C ALA A 122 -25.21 -8.25 2.99
N GLU A 123 -26.43 -8.48 2.49
CA GLU A 123 -26.84 -9.78 1.95
C GLU A 123 -25.99 -10.20 0.75
N VAL A 124 -25.78 -9.30 -0.21
CA VAL A 124 -24.94 -9.57 -1.39
C VAL A 124 -23.51 -9.89 -0.99
N MET A 125 -22.91 -9.11 -0.10
CA MET A 125 -21.55 -9.36 0.39
C MET A 125 -21.43 -10.70 1.12
N ARG A 126 -22.38 -11.03 2.00
CA ARG A 126 -22.39 -12.33 2.70
C ARG A 126 -22.56 -13.49 1.73
N ASN A 127 -23.44 -13.35 0.74
CA ASN A 127 -23.63 -14.37 -0.29
C ASN A 127 -22.35 -14.55 -1.13
N ALA A 128 -21.63 -13.48 -1.45
CA ALA A 128 -20.37 -13.56 -2.19
C ALA A 128 -19.24 -14.26 -1.39
N LEU A 129 -19.30 -14.19 -0.05
CA LEU A 129 -18.39 -14.91 0.84
C LEU A 129 -18.78 -16.40 1.01
N GLN A 130 -20.01 -16.80 0.68
CA GLN A 130 -20.40 -18.21 0.70
C GLN A 130 -19.57 -18.99 -0.32
N GLY A 131 -18.88 -20.03 0.13
CA GLY A 131 -17.97 -20.83 -0.69
C GLY A 131 -16.51 -20.39 -0.66
N GLN A 132 -16.15 -19.35 0.09
CA GLN A 132 -14.77 -18.91 0.30
C GLN A 132 -14.42 -18.87 1.80
N PRO A 133 -14.18 -20.04 2.45
CA PRO A 133 -13.88 -20.10 3.87
C PRO A 133 -12.64 -19.24 4.23
N GLY A 134 -12.79 -18.35 5.20
CA GLY A 134 -11.71 -17.46 5.65
C GLY A 134 -11.51 -16.21 4.80
N ALA A 135 -12.29 -16.01 3.74
CA ALA A 135 -12.30 -14.76 3.01
C ALA A 135 -13.06 -13.67 3.79
N SER A 136 -12.67 -12.42 3.55
CA SER A 136 -13.33 -11.21 4.02
C SER A 136 -13.46 -10.23 2.85
N VAL A 137 -14.31 -9.22 3.02
CA VAL A 137 -14.44 -8.15 2.03
C VAL A 137 -13.30 -7.15 2.26
N HIS A 138 -12.50 -6.92 1.24
CA HIS A 138 -11.50 -5.86 1.21
C HIS A 138 -12.05 -4.65 0.47
N LEU A 139 -11.91 -3.47 1.04
CA LEU A 139 -12.26 -2.20 0.41
C LEU A 139 -11.00 -1.35 0.26
N SER A 140 -10.64 -1.02 -0.98
CA SER A 140 -9.62 -0.04 -1.30
C SER A 140 -10.21 1.22 -1.95
N ILE A 141 -9.66 2.39 -1.61
CA ILE A 141 -10.03 3.70 -2.15
C ILE A 141 -8.78 4.41 -2.67
N ASP A 142 -8.65 4.47 -3.99
CA ASP A 142 -7.45 5.00 -4.64
C ASP A 142 -7.34 6.54 -4.56
N GLY A 143 -6.25 7.10 -5.11
CA GLY A 143 -6.03 8.56 -5.14
C GLY A 143 -7.08 9.34 -5.94
N ARG A 144 -7.87 8.66 -6.80
CA ARG A 144 -8.95 9.23 -7.60
C ARG A 144 -10.33 8.98 -6.98
N TRP A 145 -10.37 8.51 -5.74
CA TRP A 145 -11.60 8.17 -5.01
C TRP A 145 -12.42 7.06 -5.67
N GLN A 146 -11.79 6.21 -6.48
CA GLN A 146 -12.41 4.99 -6.99
C GLN A 146 -12.39 3.93 -5.89
N HIS A 147 -13.57 3.39 -5.60
CA HIS A 147 -13.76 2.30 -4.66
C HIS A 147 -13.64 0.97 -5.37
N ASN A 148 -12.89 0.05 -4.77
CA ASN A 148 -12.77 -1.31 -5.27
C ASN A 148 -13.04 -2.29 -4.13
N PHE A 149 -14.00 -3.19 -4.35
CA PHE A 149 -14.26 -4.31 -3.46
C PHE A 149 -13.60 -5.56 -4.01
N ALA A 150 -12.85 -6.25 -3.15
CA ALA A 150 -12.25 -7.54 -3.45
C ALA A 150 -12.59 -8.55 -2.35
N LEU A 151 -12.56 -9.83 -2.69
CA LEU A 151 -12.69 -10.92 -1.74
C LEU A 151 -11.34 -11.61 -1.61
N GLY A 152 -10.89 -11.79 -0.38
CA GLY A 152 -9.59 -12.40 -0.10
C GLY A 152 -9.43 -12.74 1.37
N PRO A 153 -8.44 -13.56 1.71
CA PRO A 153 -8.11 -13.82 3.12
C PRO A 153 -7.66 -12.52 3.80
N ALA A 154 -7.76 -12.49 5.13
CA ALA A 154 -7.16 -11.43 5.92
C ALA A 154 -5.62 -11.59 5.96
N GLU A 155 -4.90 -10.50 5.77
CA GLU A 155 -3.44 -10.41 5.76
C GLU A 155 -2.88 -9.99 7.13
N GLY A 156 -3.75 -9.71 8.12
CA GLY A 156 -3.42 -9.51 9.53
C GLY A 156 -3.01 -8.09 9.91
N HIS A 157 -2.93 -7.18 8.95
CA HIS A 157 -2.45 -5.82 9.13
C HIS A 157 -3.47 -4.75 8.71
N GLU A 158 -4.62 -5.17 8.22
CA GLU A 158 -5.75 -4.33 7.83
C GLU A 158 -6.47 -3.74 9.04
N ILE A 159 -7.14 -2.62 8.80
CA ILE A 159 -8.08 -2.03 9.72
C ILE A 159 -9.44 -2.69 9.49
N LYS A 160 -10.04 -3.20 10.56
CA LYS A 160 -11.32 -3.93 10.52
C LYS A 160 -12.46 -3.01 10.88
N SER A 161 -13.39 -2.81 9.96
CA SER A 161 -14.67 -2.17 10.21
C SER A 161 -15.78 -3.22 10.10
N GLU A 162 -16.71 -3.25 11.03
CA GLU A 162 -17.87 -4.14 10.97
C GLU A 162 -19.15 -3.32 10.83
N SER A 163 -19.98 -3.70 9.87
CA SER A 163 -21.31 -3.12 9.68
C SER A 163 -22.26 -4.19 9.17
N ASN A 164 -23.44 -4.27 9.78
CA ASN A 164 -24.52 -5.17 9.37
C ASN A 164 -24.07 -6.65 9.23
N GLY A 165 -23.23 -7.11 10.16
CA GLY A 165 -22.67 -8.46 10.17
C GLY A 165 -21.67 -8.75 9.03
N VAL A 166 -21.18 -7.72 8.35
CA VAL A 166 -20.12 -7.80 7.34
C VAL A 166 -18.86 -7.14 7.88
N VAL A 167 -17.74 -7.88 7.84
CA VAL A 167 -16.42 -7.35 8.15
C VAL A 167 -15.77 -6.84 6.86
N ILE A 168 -15.40 -5.56 6.87
CA ILE A 168 -14.65 -4.88 5.82
C ILE A 168 -13.21 -4.67 6.31
N LEU A 169 -12.26 -5.09 5.50
CA LEU A 169 -10.83 -4.91 5.70
C LEU A 169 -10.33 -3.76 4.83
N LEU A 170 -9.58 -2.83 5.41
CA LEU A 170 -9.05 -1.66 4.72
C LEU A 170 -7.56 -1.49 4.98
N ASP A 171 -6.82 -1.02 3.97
CA ASP A 171 -5.52 -0.40 4.22
C ASP A 171 -5.69 0.96 4.92
N VAL A 172 -4.61 1.46 5.52
CA VAL A 172 -4.61 2.70 6.29
C VAL A 172 -5.09 3.92 5.50
N GLY A 173 -4.73 4.03 4.22
CA GLY A 173 -5.17 5.14 3.37
C GLY A 173 -6.65 5.04 3.04
N SER A 174 -7.13 3.83 2.73
CA SER A 174 -8.54 3.56 2.46
C SER A 174 -9.42 3.76 3.69
N ALA A 175 -8.95 3.37 4.87
CA ALA A 175 -9.66 3.60 6.13
C ALA A 175 -9.93 5.08 6.39
N GLN A 176 -8.94 5.96 6.16
CA GLN A 176 -9.13 7.40 6.32
C GLN A 176 -10.17 7.96 5.34
N LYS A 177 -10.19 7.48 4.11
CA LYS A 177 -11.16 7.90 3.08
C LYS A 177 -12.56 7.31 3.26
N ALA A 178 -12.69 6.21 3.98
CA ALA A 178 -13.94 5.48 4.16
C ALA A 178 -14.79 5.97 5.34
N ARG A 179 -14.38 7.00 6.09
CA ARG A 179 -15.14 7.51 7.24
C ARG A 179 -16.51 8.04 6.82
N GLY A 180 -17.58 7.48 7.38
CA GLY A 180 -18.96 7.85 7.04
C GLY A 180 -19.41 7.33 5.67
N LEU A 181 -18.68 6.38 5.08
CA LEU A 181 -19.04 5.75 3.82
C LEU A 181 -20.37 5.03 3.97
N LYS A 182 -21.26 5.21 2.99
CA LYS A 182 -22.51 4.44 2.90
C LYS A 182 -22.49 3.56 1.66
N VAL A 183 -22.81 2.30 1.82
CA VAL A 183 -22.88 1.30 0.76
C VAL A 183 -24.29 0.75 0.70
N ASP A 184 -24.91 0.93 -0.46
CA ASP A 184 -26.24 0.42 -0.76
C ASP A 184 -26.24 -0.41 -2.05
N MET A 185 -27.33 -1.12 -2.32
CA MET A 185 -27.56 -1.81 -3.60
C MET A 185 -28.58 -1.05 -4.41
N VAL A 186 -28.23 -0.78 -5.66
CA VAL A 186 -29.14 -0.18 -6.64
C VAL A 186 -29.31 -1.11 -7.83
N GLU A 187 -30.56 -1.23 -8.28
CA GLU A 187 -30.88 -1.85 -9.55
C GLU A 187 -30.82 -0.79 -10.65
N THR A 188 -29.97 -1.03 -11.64
CA THR A 188 -29.90 -0.20 -12.84
C THR A 188 -30.37 -1.00 -14.05
N LEU A 189 -30.63 -0.31 -15.16
CA LEU A 189 -30.99 -0.94 -16.43
C LEU A 189 -29.88 -1.89 -16.97
N GLN A 190 -28.66 -1.82 -16.42
CA GLN A 190 -27.51 -2.66 -16.79
C GLN A 190 -27.25 -3.81 -15.79
N GLY A 191 -28.03 -3.91 -14.72
CA GLY A 191 -27.89 -4.89 -13.65
C GLY A 191 -27.86 -4.27 -12.26
N THR A 192 -27.73 -5.11 -11.24
CA THR A 192 -27.59 -4.71 -9.84
C THR A 192 -26.13 -4.35 -9.54
N GLY A 193 -25.90 -3.23 -8.85
CA GLY A 193 -24.56 -2.80 -8.45
C GLY A 193 -24.58 -2.07 -7.11
N PHE A 194 -23.39 -1.92 -6.51
CA PHE A 194 -23.25 -1.14 -5.29
C PHE A 194 -23.33 0.36 -5.62
N GLU A 195 -24.23 1.08 -4.95
CA GLU A 195 -24.17 2.54 -4.85
C GLU A 195 -23.32 2.90 -3.63
N ILE A 196 -22.28 3.71 -3.85
CA ILE A 196 -21.36 4.11 -2.80
C ILE A 196 -21.43 5.62 -2.63
N LYS A 197 -21.85 6.07 -1.45
CA LYS A 197 -21.85 7.48 -1.08
C LYS A 197 -20.68 7.71 -0.12
N ASN A 198 -19.66 8.40 -0.61
CA ASN A 198 -18.50 8.78 0.18
C ASN A 198 -18.53 10.29 0.46
N PRO A 199 -18.83 10.73 1.70
CA PRO A 199 -18.92 12.16 2.02
C PRO A 199 -17.57 12.89 1.91
N ASN A 200 -16.45 12.15 1.90
CA ASN A 200 -15.11 12.72 1.81
C ASN A 200 -14.62 12.87 0.36
N ALA A 201 -15.33 12.30 -0.62
CA ALA A 201 -14.92 12.38 -2.02
C ALA A 201 -15.10 13.80 -2.58
N PRO A 202 -14.10 14.35 -3.32
CA PRO A 202 -14.21 15.65 -3.98
C PRO A 202 -15.45 15.69 -4.89
N GLY A 203 -16.36 16.62 -4.63
CA GLY A 203 -17.60 16.80 -5.39
C GLY A 203 -18.83 16.07 -4.84
N ALA A 204 -18.73 15.35 -3.72
CA ALA A 204 -19.89 14.69 -3.08
C ALA A 204 -21.01 15.67 -2.65
N ASN A 205 -20.70 16.96 -2.48
CA ASN A 205 -21.65 18.02 -2.13
C ASN A 205 -22.29 18.73 -3.35
N ALA A 206 -22.12 18.21 -4.57
CA ALA A 206 -22.62 18.88 -5.79
C ALA A 206 -24.01 18.41 -6.27
N GLN A 207 -24.71 17.56 -5.51
CA GLN A 207 -26.08 17.14 -5.84
C GLN A 207 -27.02 17.39 -4.65
N THR A 208 -27.52 18.63 -4.58
CA THR A 208 -28.79 18.99 -3.93
C THR A 208 -29.79 19.36 -5.00
#